data_AF-A0A358N0G3-F1
#
_entry.id   AF-A0A358N0G3-F1
#
_cell.length_a   1.000
_cell.length_b   1.000
_cell.length_c   1.000
_cell.angle_alpha   90.00
_cell.angle_beta   90.00
_cell.angle_gamma   90.00
#
_symmetry.space_group_name_H-M   'P 1'
#
loop_
_entity.id
_entity.type
_entity.pdbx_description
1 polymer ?
#
loop_
_entity_poly.entity_id
_entity_poly.type
_entity_poly.pdbx_seq_one_letter_code
_entity_poly.pdbx_strand_id
1 'polypeptide(L)'
;MAYLFGLPLACSGLFAAACNSLFAAELPPAPANSFSIVVIPDTQQYRGRGTKGAAENEDGKLTNTIFENWTDWIGVNLEQQRIAFVSHVGDIVDKNNREQWALARRCMDRLHGRVPYGISVGNHDMMPANGDSSLFQEVFPKSRFEQFKWYGGCFGKTSGLATSGNNANSVQLFEANGMKFVFLHLECNAPDDVLNWANATLRFHSDRRAIITTHMGLGPREKPKSAADFFDAPKGRMVWTKCHGKRGNSAQQMWDKCFKRHRNLFMICCGDQSRTQAMRQESTGQHGNTVHEVLSDYGTHGLRVMRFIPMLNLIEVRTWDPMNGVLCESTKFVSDRRQHQFTLSYEMDTAR
;
A
#
# COMPACT_ATOMS: atom_id res chain seq x y z
N MET A 1 20.34 -75.95 37.72
CA MET A 1 19.57 -75.89 36.45
C MET A 1 18.47 -74.86 36.68
N ALA A 2 18.65 -73.66 36.15
CA ALA A 2 17.91 -72.46 36.51
C ALA A 2 16.55 -72.40 35.80
N TYR A 3 15.50 -72.03 36.54
CA TYR A 3 14.21 -71.57 36.01
C TYR A 3 14.16 -70.05 36.14
N LEU A 4 14.04 -69.33 35.02
CA LEU A 4 13.66 -67.93 34.98
C LEU A 4 12.48 -67.79 34.01
N PHE A 5 11.33 -67.39 34.54
CA PHE A 5 10.17 -66.93 33.79
C PHE A 5 10.41 -65.47 33.37
N GLY A 6 10.42 -65.20 32.07
CA GLY A 6 10.40 -63.84 31.51
C GLY A 6 9.02 -63.54 30.93
N LEU A 7 8.37 -62.48 31.44
CA LEU A 7 7.17 -61.88 30.84
C LEU A 7 7.53 -61.13 29.54
N PRO A 8 6.68 -61.15 28.50
CA PRO A 8 6.81 -60.22 27.39
C PRO A 8 6.18 -58.87 27.74
N LEU A 9 6.96 -57.79 27.65
CA LEU A 9 6.44 -56.41 27.62
C LEU A 9 5.66 -56.20 26.31
N ALA A 10 4.35 -55.99 26.42
CA ALA A 10 3.54 -55.45 25.35
C ALA A 10 3.85 -53.95 25.19
N CYS A 11 4.59 -53.57 24.16
CA CYS A 11 4.68 -52.19 23.71
C CYS A 11 3.45 -51.85 22.87
N SER A 12 2.44 -51.27 23.52
CA SER A 12 1.29 -50.65 22.87
C SER A 12 1.76 -49.40 22.11
N GLY A 13 2.04 -49.53 20.82
CA GLY A 13 2.25 -48.39 19.95
C GLY A 13 0.94 -47.61 19.78
N LEU A 14 0.79 -46.51 20.50
CA LEU A 14 -0.22 -45.50 20.16
C LEU A 14 0.21 -44.84 18.84
N PHE A 15 -0.48 -45.17 17.76
CA PHE A 15 -0.56 -44.30 16.59
C PHE A 15 -1.28 -43.02 17.03
N ALA A 16 -0.52 -41.96 17.30
CA ALA A 16 -1.07 -40.62 17.37
C ALA A 16 -1.52 -40.24 15.96
N ALA A 17 -2.82 -40.34 15.70
CA ALA A 17 -3.44 -39.72 14.55
C ALA A 17 -3.15 -38.21 14.64
N ALA A 18 -2.28 -37.73 13.75
CA ALA A 18 -2.10 -36.31 13.54
C ALA A 18 -3.43 -35.76 13.01
N CYS A 19 -4.22 -35.21 13.93
CA CYS A 19 -5.37 -34.39 13.60
C CYS A 19 -4.81 -33.17 12.87
N ASN A 20 -4.90 -33.16 11.54
CA ASN A 20 -4.79 -31.95 10.76
C ASN A 20 -5.97 -31.06 11.14
N SER A 21 -5.80 -30.31 12.23
CA SER A 21 -6.62 -29.15 12.51
C SER A 21 -6.55 -28.25 11.28
N LEU A 22 -7.72 -27.91 10.73
CA LEU A 22 -7.88 -26.82 9.76
C LEU A 22 -7.48 -25.51 10.44
N PHE A 23 -6.17 -25.27 10.58
CA PHE A 23 -5.66 -24.01 11.07
C PHE A 23 -5.61 -23.01 9.92
N ALA A 24 -6.01 -21.77 10.24
CA ALA A 24 -5.84 -20.59 9.40
C ALA A 24 -4.47 -20.64 8.71
N ALA A 25 -4.43 -20.45 7.40
CA ALA A 25 -3.18 -20.44 6.66
C ALA A 25 -2.36 -19.22 7.11
N GLU A 26 -1.53 -19.38 8.14
CA GLU A 26 -0.65 -18.33 8.63
C GLU A 26 0.27 -17.86 7.50
N LEU A 27 0.42 -16.55 7.32
CA LEU A 27 1.43 -16.01 6.42
C LEU A 27 2.80 -16.44 6.97
N PRO A 28 3.56 -17.33 6.29
CA PRO A 28 4.79 -17.86 6.85
C PRO A 28 5.77 -16.72 7.18
N PRO A 29 6.71 -16.87 8.12
CA PRO A 29 7.75 -15.87 8.33
C PRO A 29 8.42 -15.47 7.02
N ALA A 30 8.87 -14.22 6.92
CA ALA A 30 9.61 -13.78 5.74
C ALA A 30 10.85 -14.68 5.55
N PRO A 31 11.32 -14.93 4.31
CA PRO A 31 12.55 -15.69 4.06
C PRO A 31 13.77 -15.04 4.74
N ALA A 32 14.75 -15.84 5.16
CA ALA A 32 16.03 -15.28 5.64
C ALA A 32 16.66 -14.37 4.56
N ASN A 33 17.42 -13.35 5.00
CA ASN A 33 18.06 -12.38 4.10
C ASN A 33 17.08 -11.68 3.14
N SER A 34 15.84 -11.43 3.59
CA SER A 34 14.81 -10.64 2.89
C SER A 34 14.38 -9.45 3.73
N PHE A 35 13.58 -8.56 3.14
CA PHE A 35 12.80 -7.56 3.86
C PHE A 35 11.47 -7.34 3.14
N SER A 36 10.51 -6.73 3.83
CA SER A 36 9.18 -6.48 3.30
C SER A 36 8.84 -5.00 3.26
N ILE A 37 8.10 -4.61 2.23
CA ILE A 37 7.30 -3.40 2.21
C ILE A 37 5.83 -3.81 2.33
N VAL A 38 5.10 -3.17 3.25
CA VAL A 38 3.65 -3.36 3.33
C VAL A 38 2.94 -2.19 2.66
N VAL A 39 1.98 -2.48 1.79
CA VAL A 39 1.11 -1.49 1.14
C VAL A 39 -0.31 -1.62 1.69
N ILE A 40 -0.73 -0.61 2.45
CA ILE A 40 -2.08 -0.44 2.98
C ILE A 40 -2.95 0.15 1.86
N PRO A 41 -4.03 -0.55 1.44
CA PRO A 41 -4.96 -0.04 0.44
C PRO A 41 -5.95 0.97 1.06
N ASP A 42 -6.95 1.40 0.28
CA ASP A 42 -8.03 2.29 0.68
C ASP A 42 -8.75 1.82 1.97
N THR A 43 -8.69 2.62 3.03
CA THR A 43 -9.17 2.24 4.38
C THR A 43 -10.59 2.71 4.68
N GLN A 44 -11.36 3.13 3.69
CA GLN A 44 -12.65 3.83 3.83
C GLN A 44 -13.82 3.03 4.44
N GLN A 45 -13.54 1.92 5.10
CA GLN A 45 -14.54 1.06 5.75
C GLN A 45 -14.96 1.59 7.13
N TYR A 46 -15.19 2.90 7.25
CA TYR A 46 -15.70 3.52 8.47
C TYR A 46 -17.16 3.10 8.71
N ARG A 47 -17.53 2.93 9.98
CA ARG A 47 -18.88 2.60 10.44
C ARG A 47 -19.31 3.48 11.62
N GLY A 48 -20.61 3.51 11.89
CA GLY A 48 -21.20 4.37 12.91
C GLY A 48 -21.50 5.79 12.41
N ARG A 49 -21.82 6.67 13.36
CA ARG A 49 -22.32 8.02 13.10
C ARG A 49 -21.41 8.80 12.16
N GLY A 50 -22.02 9.45 11.17
CA GLY A 50 -21.32 10.38 10.28
C GLY A 50 -20.42 9.72 9.23
N THR A 51 -20.68 8.46 8.89
CA THR A 51 -19.98 7.71 7.81
C THR A 51 -20.80 7.69 6.52
N LYS A 52 -20.25 7.23 5.38
CA LYS A 52 -21.01 7.12 4.12
C LYS A 52 -22.10 6.04 4.18
N GLY A 53 -21.85 4.96 4.91
CA GLY A 53 -22.76 3.82 5.02
C GLY A 53 -23.80 3.93 6.13
N ALA A 54 -23.74 4.98 6.95
CA ALA A 54 -24.63 5.15 8.08
C ALA A 54 -26.03 5.60 7.67
N ALA A 55 -27.05 5.08 8.37
CA ALA A 55 -28.39 5.66 8.30
C ALA A 55 -28.39 7.09 8.89
N GLU A 56 -29.30 7.95 8.44
CA GLU A 56 -29.36 9.37 8.83
C GLU A 56 -29.40 9.59 10.36
N ASN A 57 -29.94 8.63 11.12
CA ASN A 57 -30.06 8.67 12.58
C ASN A 57 -29.21 7.61 13.30
N GLU A 58 -28.15 7.10 12.67
CA GLU A 58 -27.30 6.09 13.31
C GLU A 58 -26.45 6.72 14.44
N ASP A 59 -26.74 6.31 15.67
CA ASP A 59 -26.04 6.78 16.88
C ASP A 59 -24.83 5.91 17.28
N GLY A 60 -24.33 5.10 16.35
CA GLY A 60 -23.17 4.24 16.56
C GLY A 60 -21.87 5.02 16.77
N LYS A 61 -20.99 4.52 17.64
CA LYS A 61 -19.62 5.02 17.78
C LYS A 61 -18.90 4.92 16.44
N LEU A 62 -18.18 5.99 16.06
CA LEU A 62 -17.31 5.97 14.88
C LEU A 62 -16.19 4.92 15.06
N THR A 63 -16.12 3.96 14.15
CA THR A 63 -15.12 2.87 14.16
C THR A 63 -14.57 2.60 12.76
N ASN A 64 -13.39 1.97 12.73
CA ASN A 64 -12.80 1.42 11.52
C ASN A 64 -11.94 0.21 11.90
N THR A 65 -12.62 -0.91 12.16
CA THR A 65 -11.98 -2.15 12.62
C THR A 65 -10.98 -2.71 11.61
N ILE A 66 -11.18 -2.47 10.31
CA ILE A 66 -10.26 -2.90 9.25
C ILE A 66 -8.93 -2.17 9.38
N PHE A 67 -8.96 -0.84 9.43
CA PHE A 67 -7.74 -0.04 9.53
C PHE A 67 -7.00 -0.28 10.86
N GLU A 68 -7.74 -0.42 11.96
CA GLU A 68 -7.18 -0.80 13.26
C GLU A 68 -6.46 -2.15 13.18
N ASN A 69 -7.12 -3.21 12.71
CA ASN A 69 -6.50 -4.54 12.61
C ASN A 69 -5.31 -4.58 11.65
N TRP A 70 -5.37 -3.87 10.52
CA TRP A 70 -4.24 -3.82 9.60
C TRP A 70 -3.01 -3.18 10.24
N THR A 71 -3.18 -2.03 10.91
CA THR A 71 -2.07 -1.35 11.58
C THR A 71 -1.57 -2.12 12.81
N ASP A 72 -2.46 -2.77 13.56
CA ASP A 72 -2.09 -3.65 14.68
C ASP A 72 -1.31 -4.86 14.19
N TRP A 73 -1.78 -5.55 13.13
CA TRP A 73 -1.08 -6.70 12.57
C TRP A 73 0.31 -6.32 12.06
N ILE A 74 0.45 -5.21 11.32
CA ILE A 74 1.75 -4.71 10.85
C ILE A 74 2.67 -4.47 12.07
N GLY A 75 2.17 -3.79 13.09
CA GLY A 75 2.93 -3.47 14.30
C GLY A 75 3.39 -4.71 15.08
N VAL A 76 2.58 -5.76 15.12
CA VAL A 76 2.93 -7.04 15.77
C VAL A 76 3.92 -7.85 14.92
N ASN A 77 3.86 -7.72 13.59
CA ASN A 77 4.62 -8.56 12.66
C ASN A 77 5.88 -7.92 12.09
N LEU A 78 6.33 -6.76 12.61
CA LEU A 78 7.50 -6.04 12.11
C LEU A 78 8.73 -6.95 11.96
N GLU A 79 9.03 -7.76 12.98
CA GLU A 79 10.21 -8.65 12.99
C GLU A 79 9.98 -9.92 12.17
N GLN A 80 8.90 -10.67 12.44
CA GLN A 80 8.60 -11.95 11.77
C GLN A 80 8.48 -11.79 10.25
N GLN A 81 7.94 -10.65 9.80
CA GLN A 81 7.78 -10.33 8.38
C GLN A 81 8.89 -9.40 7.84
N ARG A 82 9.86 -9.02 8.67
CA ARG A 82 10.98 -8.13 8.32
C ARG A 82 10.52 -6.85 7.61
N ILE A 83 9.48 -6.21 8.15
CA ILE A 83 8.85 -5.02 7.54
C ILE A 83 9.80 -3.83 7.70
N ALA A 84 10.37 -3.38 6.58
CA ALA A 84 11.29 -2.24 6.53
C ALA A 84 10.58 -0.92 6.21
N PHE A 85 9.39 -0.98 5.59
CA PHE A 85 8.63 0.20 5.21
C PHE A 85 7.13 -0.09 5.11
N VAL A 86 6.29 0.92 5.38
CA VAL A 86 4.85 0.87 5.17
C VAL A 86 4.39 2.02 4.27
N SER A 87 3.65 1.73 3.22
CA SER A 87 3.05 2.73 2.32
C SER A 87 1.53 2.67 2.38
N HIS A 88 0.85 3.82 2.35
CA HIS A 88 -0.60 3.89 2.23
C HIS A 88 -0.98 4.60 0.93
N VAL A 89 -1.87 3.98 0.14
CA VAL A 89 -2.22 4.46 -1.22
C VAL A 89 -3.26 5.59 -1.27
N GLY A 90 -3.61 6.19 -0.13
CA GLY A 90 -4.69 7.18 -0.02
C GLY A 90 -6.07 6.59 0.20
N ASP A 91 -7.07 7.49 0.16
CA ASP A 91 -8.44 7.25 0.59
C ASP A 91 -8.47 6.68 2.00
N ILE A 92 -7.86 7.46 2.88
CA ILE A 92 -7.67 7.13 4.28
C ILE A 92 -9.01 7.22 5.01
N VAL A 93 -9.79 8.27 4.71
CA VAL A 93 -11.12 8.50 5.29
C VAL A 93 -12.23 8.25 4.27
N ASP A 94 -13.42 7.88 4.76
CA ASP A 94 -14.60 7.74 3.90
C ASP A 94 -15.27 9.11 3.65
N LYS A 95 -15.26 9.99 4.66
CA LYS A 95 -15.71 11.38 4.61
C LYS A 95 -14.61 12.26 5.17
N ASN A 96 -14.34 13.35 4.46
CA ASN A 96 -13.30 14.31 4.83
C ASN A 96 -13.75 15.20 6.01
N ASN A 97 -13.78 14.63 7.23
CA ASN A 97 -14.16 15.31 8.46
C ASN A 97 -13.18 15.01 9.60
N ARG A 98 -13.16 15.87 10.62
CA ARG A 98 -12.18 15.85 11.71
C ARG A 98 -12.25 14.57 12.54
N GLU A 99 -13.43 14.00 12.73
CA GLU A 99 -13.65 12.79 13.53
C GLU A 99 -13.00 11.56 12.90
N GLN A 100 -13.16 11.37 11.60
CA GLN A 100 -12.53 10.25 10.88
C GLN A 100 -11.03 10.42 10.77
N TRP A 101 -10.58 11.65 10.57
CA TRP A 101 -9.17 12.02 10.58
C TRP A 101 -8.50 11.76 11.94
N ALA A 102 -9.19 12.07 13.05
CA ALA A 102 -8.72 11.74 14.38
C ALA A 102 -8.65 10.22 14.62
N LEU A 103 -9.58 9.43 14.06
CA LEU A 103 -9.50 7.97 14.11
C LEU A 103 -8.36 7.43 13.22
N ALA A 104 -8.23 7.91 11.99
CA ALA A 104 -7.14 7.56 11.08
C ALA A 104 -5.77 7.78 11.73
N ARG A 105 -5.63 8.92 12.43
CA ARG A 105 -4.44 9.25 13.19
C ARG A 105 -4.11 8.19 14.25
N ARG A 106 -5.10 7.78 15.05
CA ARG A 106 -4.91 6.73 16.07
C ARG A 106 -4.51 5.39 15.47
N CYS A 107 -5.02 5.04 14.29
CA CYS A 107 -4.58 3.85 13.56
C CYS A 107 -3.09 3.95 13.18
N MET A 108 -2.70 5.03 12.49
CA MET A 108 -1.31 5.20 12.07
C MET A 108 -0.32 5.41 13.23
N ASP A 109 -0.77 5.92 14.38
CA ASP A 109 0.06 6.10 15.57
C ASP A 109 0.60 4.78 16.14
N ARG A 110 -0.03 3.64 15.81
CA ARG A 110 0.48 2.30 16.13
C ARG A 110 1.78 1.94 15.41
N LEU A 111 2.09 2.62 14.31
CA LEU A 111 3.29 2.43 13.48
C LEU A 111 4.31 3.56 13.67
N HIS A 112 3.85 4.71 14.15
CA HIS A 112 4.67 5.92 14.24
C HIS A 112 5.87 5.73 15.17
N GLY A 113 7.08 6.00 14.66
CA GLY A 113 8.34 5.80 15.39
C GLY A 113 8.81 4.35 15.48
N ARG A 114 8.03 3.38 14.97
CA ARG A 114 8.36 1.94 15.00
C ARG A 114 8.84 1.42 13.64
N VAL A 115 8.33 1.98 12.55
CA VAL A 115 8.71 1.64 11.18
C VAL A 115 8.62 2.89 10.29
N PRO A 116 9.54 3.09 9.33
CA PRO A 116 9.38 4.13 8.31
C PRO A 116 8.07 3.97 7.55
N TYR A 117 7.38 5.07 7.30
CA TYR A 117 6.15 5.02 6.50
C TYR A 117 5.89 6.31 5.71
N GLY A 118 5.08 6.18 4.67
CA GLY A 118 4.56 7.31 3.90
C GLY A 118 3.09 7.11 3.53
N ILE A 119 2.42 8.22 3.24
CA ILE A 119 0.98 8.26 2.98
C ILE A 119 0.74 9.16 1.77
N SER A 120 0.10 8.61 0.74
CA SER A 120 -0.52 9.41 -0.32
C SER A 120 -1.93 9.83 0.12
N VAL A 121 -2.42 10.97 -0.38
CA VAL A 121 -3.83 11.35 -0.25
C VAL A 121 -4.63 10.90 -1.46
N GLY A 122 -5.82 10.37 -1.21
CA GLY A 122 -6.77 9.94 -2.23
C GLY A 122 -7.86 10.97 -2.52
N ASN A 123 -8.79 10.63 -3.41
CA ASN A 123 -9.83 11.57 -3.82
C ASN A 123 -10.86 11.86 -2.73
N HIS A 124 -10.95 11.03 -1.69
CA HIS A 124 -11.81 11.27 -0.53
C HIS A 124 -11.12 12.03 0.61
N ASP A 125 -9.79 12.11 0.56
CA ASP A 125 -8.97 12.89 1.50
C ASP A 125 -8.83 14.36 1.05
N MET A 126 -9.31 14.66 -0.16
CA MET A 126 -9.13 15.93 -0.86
C MET A 126 -10.47 16.51 -1.34
N MET A 127 -10.55 17.84 -1.50
CA MET A 127 -11.67 18.47 -2.20
C MET A 127 -11.49 18.32 -3.73
N PRO A 128 -12.42 17.68 -4.46
CA PRO A 128 -12.21 17.36 -5.88
C PRO A 128 -11.90 18.55 -6.78
N ALA A 129 -12.55 19.70 -6.52
CA ALA A 129 -12.48 20.87 -7.38
C ALA A 129 -11.10 21.55 -7.41
N ASN A 130 -10.42 21.61 -6.26
CA ASN A 130 -9.18 22.38 -6.07
C ASN A 130 -8.06 21.59 -5.40
N GLY A 131 -8.27 20.31 -5.09
CA GLY A 131 -7.29 19.45 -4.44
C GLY A 131 -6.92 19.87 -3.02
N ASP A 132 -7.81 20.58 -2.31
CA ASP A 132 -7.59 20.96 -0.91
C ASP A 132 -7.51 19.70 -0.01
N SER A 133 -6.38 19.53 0.65
CA SER A 133 -6.09 18.44 1.61
C SER A 133 -5.77 18.96 3.01
N SER A 134 -6.32 20.13 3.40
CA SER A 134 -6.01 20.81 4.67
C SER A 134 -6.18 19.91 5.90
N LEU A 135 -7.23 19.09 5.95
CA LEU A 135 -7.47 18.20 7.10
C LEU A 135 -6.42 17.08 7.19
N PHE A 136 -6.00 16.51 6.07
CA PHE A 136 -4.86 15.58 6.05
C PHE A 136 -3.60 16.27 6.56
N GLN A 137 -3.32 17.49 6.08
CA GLN A 137 -2.13 18.25 6.46
C GLN A 137 -2.16 18.71 7.93
N GLU A 138 -3.33 18.87 8.53
CA GLU A 138 -3.50 19.13 9.97
C GLU A 138 -3.13 17.90 10.80
N VAL A 139 -3.54 16.71 10.36
CA VAL A 139 -3.33 15.46 11.10
C VAL A 139 -1.94 14.86 10.91
N PHE A 140 -1.43 14.93 9.69
CA PHE A 140 -0.14 14.42 9.25
C PHE A 140 0.75 15.55 8.70
N PRO A 141 1.00 16.62 9.47
CA PRO A 141 1.84 17.72 9.01
C PRO A 141 3.29 17.26 8.85
N LYS A 142 4.09 17.98 8.06
CA LYS A 142 5.54 17.80 7.94
C LYS A 142 6.26 17.76 9.29
N SER A 143 5.89 18.63 10.23
CA SER A 143 6.46 18.67 11.60
C SER A 143 6.27 17.34 12.35
N ARG A 144 5.21 16.61 11.98
CA ARG A 144 5.05 15.15 12.02
C ARG A 144 6.33 14.31 12.05
N PHE A 145 7.11 14.57 11.01
CA PHE A 145 8.00 13.63 10.40
C PHE A 145 9.44 14.13 10.33
N GLU A 146 9.66 15.45 10.42
CA GLU A 146 10.97 16.08 10.19
C GLU A 146 12.06 15.65 11.18
N GLN A 147 11.68 15.13 12.34
CA GLN A 147 12.62 14.54 13.29
C GLN A 147 13.19 13.18 12.84
N PHE A 148 12.53 12.48 11.91
CA PHE A 148 12.96 11.17 11.46
C PHE A 148 13.93 11.29 10.29
N LYS A 149 15.10 10.66 10.41
CA LYS A 149 16.14 10.62 9.35
C LYS A 149 15.63 10.05 8.03
N TRP A 150 14.64 9.17 8.08
CA TRP A 150 14.03 8.58 6.88
C TRP A 150 13.06 9.51 6.17
N TYR A 151 12.70 10.67 6.74
CA TYR A 151 11.86 11.65 6.07
C TYR A 151 12.72 12.59 5.20
N GLY A 152 12.64 12.44 3.88
CA GLY A 152 13.44 13.20 2.92
C GLY A 152 12.85 14.58 2.57
N GLY A 153 11.70 14.94 3.12
CA GLY A 153 11.02 16.22 2.89
C GLY A 153 9.71 16.09 2.12
N CYS A 154 9.21 17.23 1.66
CA CYS A 154 7.92 17.35 0.98
C CYS A 154 7.92 18.46 -0.07
N PHE A 155 6.87 18.51 -0.89
CA PHE A 155 6.66 19.61 -1.83
C PHE A 155 6.51 20.96 -1.09
N GLY A 156 7.20 21.99 -1.57
CA GLY A 156 7.50 23.20 -0.79
C GLY A 156 7.11 24.54 -1.43
N LYS A 157 6.05 24.62 -2.26
CA LYS A 157 5.52 25.92 -2.69
C LYS A 157 4.35 26.38 -1.81
N THR A 158 4.50 27.60 -1.29
CA THR A 158 3.59 28.35 -0.41
C THR A 158 2.72 29.30 -1.23
N SER A 159 1.48 28.91 -1.50
CA SER A 159 0.37 29.85 -1.63
C SER A 159 -0.92 29.15 -1.20
N GLY A 160 -1.07 29.02 0.11
CA GLY A 160 -2.18 28.34 0.77
C GLY A 160 -1.82 26.93 1.20
N LEU A 161 -1.91 26.65 2.50
CA LEU A 161 -1.75 25.30 3.06
C LEU A 161 -2.81 24.31 2.55
N ALA A 162 -3.79 24.74 1.77
CA ALA A 162 -4.86 23.89 1.29
C ALA A 162 -4.41 22.90 0.19
N THR A 163 -3.85 23.39 -0.90
CA THR A 163 -3.65 22.59 -2.11
C THR A 163 -2.19 22.18 -2.28
N SER A 164 -1.94 20.88 -2.41
CA SER A 164 -0.61 20.27 -2.64
C SER A 164 0.47 20.55 -1.58
N GLY A 165 0.14 21.32 -0.54
CA GLY A 165 1.08 21.81 0.45
C GLY A 165 1.50 20.77 1.50
N ASN A 166 2.45 21.19 2.33
CA ASN A 166 2.92 20.43 3.50
C ASN A 166 3.22 18.98 3.12
N ASN A 167 2.64 17.99 3.80
CA ASN A 167 2.93 16.58 3.60
C ASN A 167 2.07 15.91 2.50
N ALA A 168 1.22 16.65 1.77
CA ALA A 168 0.35 16.07 0.72
C ALA A 168 1.15 15.36 -0.38
N ASN A 169 2.39 15.81 -0.60
CA ASN A 169 3.38 15.16 -1.44
C ASN A 169 4.70 15.06 -0.66
N SER A 170 5.18 13.85 -0.41
CA SER A 170 6.34 13.63 0.46
C SER A 170 7.32 12.61 -0.13
N VAL A 171 8.55 12.62 0.39
CA VAL A 171 9.57 11.65 0.05
C VAL A 171 10.16 11.04 1.31
N GLN A 172 10.37 9.73 1.28
CA GLN A 172 11.02 8.97 2.34
C GLN A 172 12.25 8.25 1.79
N LEU A 173 13.29 8.17 2.60
CA LEU A 173 14.56 7.52 2.31
C LEU A 173 14.74 6.39 3.33
N PHE A 174 14.97 5.17 2.87
CA PHE A 174 15.26 4.05 3.77
C PHE A 174 16.27 3.11 3.13
N GLU A 175 16.88 2.27 3.96
CA GLU A 175 17.83 1.27 3.53
C GLU A 175 17.44 -0.08 4.12
N ALA A 176 17.50 -1.13 3.30
CA ALA A 176 17.18 -2.48 3.73
C ALA A 176 18.04 -3.48 2.95
N ASN A 177 18.65 -4.42 3.67
CA ASN A 177 19.53 -5.44 3.09
C ASN A 177 20.61 -4.87 2.15
N GLY A 178 21.26 -3.77 2.56
CA GLY A 178 22.30 -3.07 1.78
C GLY A 178 21.79 -2.23 0.60
N MET A 179 20.49 -2.23 0.33
CA MET A 179 19.89 -1.44 -0.76
C MET A 179 19.34 -0.11 -0.26
N LYS A 180 19.59 0.96 -1.03
CA LYS A 180 19.09 2.31 -0.76
C LYS A 180 17.83 2.60 -1.58
N PHE A 181 16.80 3.10 -0.92
CA PHE A 181 15.51 3.44 -1.53
C PHE A 181 15.18 4.92 -1.40
N VAL A 182 14.44 5.42 -2.40
CA VAL A 182 13.73 6.70 -2.39
C VAL A 182 12.26 6.39 -2.70
N PHE A 183 11.36 6.73 -1.79
CA PHE A 183 9.94 6.41 -1.91
C PHE A 183 9.13 7.72 -1.91
N LEU A 184 8.51 8.07 -3.03
CA LEU A 184 7.66 9.26 -3.14
C LEU A 184 6.20 8.86 -2.93
N HIS A 185 5.48 9.66 -2.16
CA HIS A 185 4.03 9.57 -1.98
C HIS A 185 3.42 10.83 -2.59
N LEU A 186 2.76 10.67 -3.72
CA LEU A 186 2.15 11.76 -4.48
C LEU A 186 0.64 11.78 -4.27
N GLU A 187 0.07 12.98 -4.26
CA GLU A 187 -1.36 13.19 -4.14
C GLU A 187 -2.13 12.71 -5.38
N CYS A 188 -3.42 12.43 -5.19
CA CYS A 188 -4.32 12.05 -6.27
C CYS A 188 -4.33 13.09 -7.41
N ASN A 189 -4.03 12.64 -8.62
CA ASN A 189 -3.91 13.47 -9.82
C ASN A 189 -2.93 14.65 -9.68
N ALA A 190 -1.76 14.41 -9.06
CA ALA A 190 -0.69 15.39 -8.84
C ALA A 190 -0.51 16.42 -9.99
N PRO A 191 -0.65 17.73 -9.74
CA PRO A 191 -0.45 18.78 -10.73
C PRO A 191 0.98 18.92 -11.26
N ASP A 192 1.17 19.69 -12.33
CA ASP A 192 2.46 19.81 -13.03
C ASP A 192 3.60 20.37 -12.16
N ASP A 193 3.32 21.29 -11.24
CA ASP A 193 4.31 21.81 -10.30
C ASP A 193 4.80 20.73 -9.31
N VAL A 194 3.91 19.86 -8.86
CA VAL A 194 4.26 18.68 -8.05
C VAL A 194 5.06 17.67 -8.87
N LEU A 195 4.67 17.40 -10.13
CA LEU A 195 5.43 16.52 -11.01
C LEU A 195 6.82 17.07 -11.35
N ASN A 196 6.98 18.38 -11.46
CA ASN A 196 8.28 19.02 -11.66
C ASN A 196 9.18 18.84 -10.43
N TRP A 197 8.62 18.96 -9.22
CA TRP A 197 9.33 18.64 -7.99
C TRP A 197 9.69 17.16 -7.90
N ALA A 198 8.74 16.25 -8.16
CA ALA A 198 8.99 14.81 -8.15
C ALA A 198 10.10 14.41 -9.14
N ASN A 199 10.09 15.00 -10.34
CA ASN A 199 11.16 14.86 -11.32
C ASN A 199 12.52 15.30 -10.77
N ALA A 200 12.59 16.43 -10.05
CA ALA A 200 13.83 16.91 -9.46
C ALA A 200 14.31 15.98 -8.32
N THR A 201 13.40 15.54 -7.45
CA THR A 201 13.68 14.62 -6.36
C THR A 201 14.21 13.27 -6.85
N LEU A 202 13.57 12.68 -7.87
CA LEU A 202 14.00 11.40 -8.46
C LEU A 202 15.36 11.50 -9.15
N ARG A 203 15.67 12.63 -9.81
CA ARG A 203 17.00 12.89 -10.37
C ARG A 203 18.07 13.04 -9.28
N PHE A 204 17.74 13.79 -8.22
CA PHE A 204 18.66 14.00 -7.11
C PHE A 204 19.01 12.70 -6.39
N HIS A 205 18.02 11.80 -6.25
CA HIS A 205 18.20 10.46 -5.68
C HIS A 205 18.38 9.36 -6.73
N SER A 206 19.06 9.67 -7.85
CA SER A 206 19.26 8.71 -8.95
C SER A 206 20.22 7.56 -8.62
N ASP A 207 20.90 7.63 -7.46
CA ASP A 207 21.69 6.57 -6.83
C ASP A 207 20.84 5.59 -6.00
N ARG A 208 19.55 5.87 -5.82
CA ARG A 208 18.62 5.08 -5.02
C ARG A 208 17.57 4.41 -5.90
N ARG A 209 17.07 3.26 -5.43
CA ARG A 209 15.96 2.54 -6.05
C ARG A 209 14.65 3.27 -5.75
N ALA A 210 13.96 3.70 -6.79
CA ALA A 210 12.77 4.54 -6.64
C ALA A 210 11.47 3.74 -6.69
N ILE A 211 10.60 4.03 -5.73
CA ILE A 211 9.22 3.56 -5.66
C ILE A 211 8.30 4.80 -5.57
N ILE A 212 7.15 4.74 -6.20
CA ILE A 212 6.12 5.80 -6.10
C ILE A 212 4.83 5.18 -5.61
N THR A 213 4.15 5.87 -4.70
CA THR A 213 2.75 5.64 -4.39
C THR A 213 1.94 6.85 -4.86
N THR A 214 0.84 6.59 -5.54
CA THR A 214 -0.16 7.59 -5.95
C THR A 214 -1.51 6.94 -5.91
N HIS A 215 -2.56 7.71 -5.60
CA HIS A 215 -3.88 7.13 -5.42
C HIS A 215 -4.47 6.55 -6.73
N MET A 216 -4.65 7.41 -7.74
CA MET A 216 -5.10 6.98 -9.06
C MET A 216 -3.92 6.47 -9.91
N GLY A 217 -4.02 5.24 -10.41
CA GLY A 217 -3.03 4.63 -11.32
C GLY A 217 -3.67 3.74 -12.38
N LEU A 218 -4.01 2.50 -12.01
CA LEU A 218 -4.68 1.52 -12.87
C LEU A 218 -6.17 1.43 -12.54
N GLY A 219 -7.01 1.14 -13.53
CA GLY A 219 -8.46 1.05 -13.39
C GLY A 219 -9.17 1.00 -14.75
N PRO A 220 -10.47 1.33 -14.83
CA PRO A 220 -11.14 1.64 -16.10
C PRO A 220 -10.33 2.70 -16.85
N ARG A 221 -9.81 2.32 -18.02
CA ARG A 221 -8.87 3.18 -18.76
C ARG A 221 -9.53 4.51 -19.08
N GLU A 222 -10.70 4.45 -19.68
CA GLU A 222 -11.57 5.60 -19.97
C GLU A 222 -12.47 5.92 -18.78
N LYS A 223 -12.91 7.19 -18.68
CA LYS A 223 -13.81 7.62 -17.61
C LYS A 223 -15.13 6.84 -17.68
N PRO A 224 -15.51 6.10 -16.62
CA PRO A 224 -16.82 5.45 -16.53
C PRO A 224 -17.97 6.43 -16.78
N LYS A 225 -18.92 6.05 -17.63
CA LYS A 225 -20.15 6.79 -17.93
C LYS A 225 -21.34 6.22 -17.16
N SER A 226 -21.25 4.95 -16.75
CA SER A 226 -22.24 4.25 -15.95
C SER A 226 -21.60 3.52 -14.76
N ALA A 227 -22.43 3.06 -13.81
CA ALA A 227 -21.95 2.24 -12.69
C ALA A 227 -21.36 0.89 -13.16
N ALA A 228 -21.89 0.31 -14.24
CA ALA A 228 -21.41 -0.96 -14.80
C ALA A 228 -19.98 -0.83 -15.36
N ASP A 229 -19.64 0.32 -15.94
CA ASP A 229 -18.33 0.56 -16.57
C ASP A 229 -17.16 0.40 -15.57
N PHE A 230 -17.39 0.68 -14.28
CA PHE A 230 -16.37 0.45 -13.25
C PHE A 230 -15.94 -1.02 -13.15
N PHE A 231 -16.84 -1.95 -13.46
CA PHE A 231 -16.60 -3.39 -13.51
C PHE A 231 -16.13 -3.84 -14.89
N ASP A 232 -16.81 -3.38 -15.94
CA ASP A 232 -16.75 -4.05 -17.25
C ASP A 232 -15.85 -3.33 -18.26
N ALA A 233 -15.62 -2.02 -18.11
CA ALA A 233 -14.86 -1.26 -19.10
C ALA A 233 -13.41 -1.77 -19.20
N PRO A 234 -12.77 -1.64 -20.39
CA PRO A 234 -11.36 -2.02 -20.55
C PRO A 234 -10.46 -1.38 -19.49
N LYS A 235 -9.66 -2.21 -18.83
CA LYS A 235 -8.79 -1.79 -17.73
C LYS A 235 -7.38 -1.45 -18.24
N GLY A 236 -6.70 -0.54 -17.54
CA GLY A 236 -5.33 -0.12 -17.84
C GLY A 236 -4.94 1.13 -17.05
N ARG A 237 -3.83 1.76 -17.42
CA ARG A 237 -3.47 3.07 -16.88
C ARG A 237 -4.54 4.10 -17.26
N MET A 238 -5.14 4.74 -16.26
CA MET A 238 -6.28 5.63 -16.43
C MET A 238 -5.90 6.92 -17.18
N VAL A 239 -6.79 7.40 -18.06
CA VAL A 239 -6.61 8.64 -18.85
C VAL A 239 -7.49 9.81 -18.38
N TRP A 240 -8.11 9.67 -17.21
CA TRP A 240 -9.02 10.65 -16.61
C TRP A 240 -8.62 11.02 -15.18
N THR A 241 -9.26 12.05 -14.62
CA THR A 241 -8.98 12.61 -13.29
C THR A 241 -10.22 12.69 -12.42
N LYS A 242 -10.02 12.64 -11.10
CA LYS A 242 -11.03 12.93 -10.06
C LYS A 242 -10.76 14.24 -9.32
N CYS A 243 -9.48 14.62 -9.17
CA CYS A 243 -9.07 15.77 -8.37
C CYS A 243 -8.41 16.88 -9.20
N HIS A 244 -8.24 18.05 -8.59
CA HIS A 244 -7.53 19.24 -9.12
C HIS A 244 -8.14 19.89 -10.37
N GLY A 245 -9.32 19.45 -10.81
CA GLY A 245 -9.98 19.99 -12.01
C GLY A 245 -9.03 20.02 -13.21
N LYS A 246 -8.83 21.19 -13.81
CA LYS A 246 -7.94 21.38 -14.97
C LYS A 246 -6.45 21.28 -14.65
N ARG A 247 -6.04 21.41 -13.39
CA ARG A 247 -4.64 21.27 -12.96
C ARG A 247 -4.22 19.81 -12.79
N GLY A 248 -5.19 18.92 -12.58
CA GLY A 248 -4.93 17.52 -12.29
C GLY A 248 -4.38 16.79 -13.49
N ASN A 249 -3.43 15.88 -13.24
CA ASN A 249 -2.93 14.96 -14.25
C ASN A 249 -3.57 13.59 -14.10
N SER A 250 -4.02 12.98 -15.21
CA SER A 250 -4.37 11.57 -15.21
C SER A 250 -3.14 10.69 -14.96
N ALA A 251 -3.35 9.43 -14.59
CA ALA A 251 -2.24 8.49 -14.40
C ALA A 251 -1.35 8.39 -15.66
N GLN A 252 -1.95 8.42 -16.85
CA GLN A 252 -1.21 8.46 -18.11
C GLN A 252 -0.38 9.75 -18.27
N GLN A 253 -0.91 10.92 -17.92
CA GLN A 253 -0.14 12.16 -17.96
C GLN A 253 0.99 12.17 -16.94
N MET A 254 0.78 11.65 -15.72
CA MET A 254 1.83 11.51 -14.70
C MET A 254 2.96 10.57 -15.18
N TRP A 255 2.60 9.48 -15.87
CA TRP A 255 3.55 8.59 -16.54
C TRP A 255 4.40 9.34 -17.59
N ASP A 256 3.77 10.08 -18.49
CA ASP A 256 4.43 10.75 -19.60
C ASP A 256 5.29 11.96 -19.17
N LYS A 257 4.81 12.71 -18.18
CA LYS A 257 5.46 13.93 -17.67
C LYS A 257 6.54 13.65 -16.63
N CYS A 258 6.46 12.53 -15.90
CA CYS A 258 7.36 12.23 -14.79
C CYS A 258 7.87 10.78 -14.80
N PHE A 259 7.00 9.80 -14.57
CA PHE A 259 7.44 8.47 -14.10
C PHE A 259 8.36 7.76 -15.08
N LYS A 260 8.04 7.76 -16.38
CA LYS A 260 8.84 7.03 -17.38
C LYS A 260 10.24 7.60 -17.62
N ARG A 261 10.57 8.77 -17.05
CA ARG A 261 11.82 9.50 -17.32
C ARG A 261 12.99 9.08 -16.45
N HIS A 262 12.74 8.25 -15.42
CA HIS A 262 13.72 7.95 -14.38
C HIS A 262 14.15 6.49 -14.45
N ARG A 263 15.44 6.25 -14.75
CA ARG A 263 16.04 4.92 -14.86
C ARG A 263 15.93 4.08 -13.58
N ASN A 264 15.87 4.76 -12.43
CA ASN A 264 15.88 4.15 -11.11
C ASN A 264 14.48 3.87 -10.56
N LEU A 265 13.42 4.32 -11.24
CA LEU A 265 12.04 3.96 -10.90
C LEU A 265 11.76 2.53 -11.37
N PHE A 266 11.28 1.69 -10.47
CA PHE A 266 10.96 0.29 -10.80
C PHE A 266 9.58 -0.15 -10.31
N MET A 267 8.90 0.65 -9.48
CA MET A 267 7.58 0.29 -8.95
C MET A 267 6.69 1.51 -8.71
N ILE A 268 5.41 1.36 -9.05
CA ILE A 268 4.33 2.29 -8.73
C ILE A 268 3.20 1.53 -8.04
N CYS A 269 2.81 1.96 -6.85
CA CYS A 269 1.67 1.44 -6.10
C CYS A 269 0.48 2.40 -6.19
N CYS A 270 -0.73 1.86 -6.35
CA CYS A 270 -1.96 2.66 -6.41
C CYS A 270 -3.19 1.95 -5.81
N GLY A 271 -4.27 2.72 -5.60
CA GLY A 271 -5.56 2.29 -5.02
C GLY A 271 -6.74 2.77 -5.87
N ASP A 272 -7.76 3.38 -5.27
CA ASP A 272 -8.85 4.15 -5.92
C ASP A 272 -9.99 3.32 -6.56
N GLN A 273 -9.74 2.04 -6.88
CA GLN A 273 -10.57 1.24 -7.79
C GLN A 273 -11.14 -0.04 -7.16
N SER A 274 -12.01 0.11 -6.16
CA SER A 274 -12.65 -0.99 -5.39
C SER A 274 -13.50 -1.97 -6.19
N ARG A 275 -13.84 -1.61 -7.44
CA ARG A 275 -14.55 -2.46 -8.41
C ARG A 275 -13.62 -3.14 -9.41
N THR A 276 -12.33 -2.82 -9.35
CA THR A 276 -11.24 -3.54 -10.01
C THR A 276 -10.42 -4.34 -9.00
N GLN A 277 -10.27 -3.87 -7.76
CA GLN A 277 -9.61 -4.47 -6.57
C GLN A 277 -8.12 -4.80 -6.70
N ALA A 278 -7.74 -5.53 -7.75
CA ALA A 278 -6.38 -5.93 -8.01
C ALA A 278 -6.09 -5.86 -9.51
N MET A 279 -5.01 -5.18 -9.86
CA MET A 279 -4.47 -5.19 -11.21
C MET A 279 -2.96 -5.02 -11.12
N ARG A 280 -2.24 -5.56 -12.10
CA ARG A 280 -0.83 -5.26 -12.31
C ARG A 280 -0.50 -5.17 -13.79
N GLN A 281 0.48 -4.35 -14.13
CA GLN A 281 1.07 -4.32 -15.46
C GLN A 281 2.56 -3.99 -15.37
N GLU A 282 3.30 -4.35 -16.41
CA GLU A 282 4.69 -3.93 -16.60
C GLU A 282 4.75 -2.86 -17.69
N SER A 283 5.51 -1.80 -17.42
CA SER A 283 5.74 -0.72 -18.37
C SER A 283 7.22 -0.48 -18.56
N THR A 284 7.64 -0.16 -19.79
CA THR A 284 9.03 0.16 -20.09
C THR A 284 9.27 1.67 -19.96
N GLY A 285 10.17 2.05 -19.05
CA GLY A 285 10.67 3.41 -18.92
C GLY A 285 11.52 3.83 -20.14
N GLN A 286 11.80 5.13 -20.26
CA GLN A 286 12.59 5.69 -21.38
C GLN A 286 14.03 5.19 -21.40
N HIS A 287 14.53 4.65 -20.29
CA HIS A 287 15.88 4.08 -20.18
C HIS A 287 15.88 2.55 -20.32
N GLY A 288 14.77 1.95 -20.76
CA GLY A 288 14.62 0.50 -20.91
C GLY A 288 14.35 -0.26 -19.60
N ASN A 289 14.32 0.44 -18.45
CA ASN A 289 13.97 -0.16 -17.16
C ASN A 289 12.50 -0.61 -17.12
N THR A 290 12.24 -1.76 -16.51
CA THR A 290 10.88 -2.23 -16.22
C THR A 290 10.33 -1.50 -14.99
N VAL A 291 9.12 -0.96 -15.10
CA VAL A 291 8.35 -0.38 -14.00
C VAL A 291 7.12 -1.24 -13.75
N HIS A 292 7.04 -1.82 -12.56
CA HIS A 292 5.90 -2.60 -12.09
C HIS A 292 4.82 -1.66 -11.54
N GLU A 293 3.67 -1.58 -12.21
CA GLU A 293 2.51 -0.84 -11.72
C GLU A 293 1.54 -1.81 -11.05
N VAL A 294 1.21 -1.56 -9.78
CA VAL A 294 0.47 -2.51 -8.94
C VAL A 294 -0.67 -1.81 -8.20
N LEU A 295 -1.90 -2.21 -8.49
CA LEU A 295 -3.14 -1.67 -7.92
C LEU A 295 -3.64 -2.54 -6.75
N SER A 296 -3.94 -1.92 -5.61
CA SER A 296 -4.49 -2.54 -4.40
C SER A 296 -5.69 -1.74 -3.87
N ASP A 297 -6.90 -2.28 -4.03
CA ASP A 297 -8.12 -1.77 -3.38
C ASP A 297 -9.03 -2.93 -2.97
N TYR A 298 -8.60 -3.64 -1.94
CA TYR A 298 -9.20 -4.90 -1.51
C TYR A 298 -10.42 -4.72 -0.61
N GLY A 299 -10.84 -3.49 -0.30
CA GLY A 299 -11.88 -3.24 0.70
C GLY A 299 -11.54 -3.92 2.03
N THR A 300 -12.29 -4.95 2.41
CA THR A 300 -12.04 -5.72 3.65
C THR A 300 -11.11 -6.92 3.46
N HIS A 301 -10.65 -7.20 2.24
CA HIS A 301 -9.98 -8.46 1.87
C HIS A 301 -8.46 -8.42 1.95
N GLY A 302 -7.89 -7.40 2.61
CA GLY A 302 -6.50 -7.42 3.04
C GLY A 302 -5.59 -6.33 2.46
N LEU A 303 -4.31 -6.46 2.80
CA LEU A 303 -3.20 -5.57 2.41
C LEU A 303 -2.15 -6.34 1.62
N ARG A 304 -1.23 -5.63 0.94
CA ARG A 304 -0.10 -6.29 0.26
C ARG A 304 1.13 -6.33 1.14
N VAL A 305 1.73 -7.51 1.25
CA VAL A 305 3.08 -7.72 1.77
C VAL A 305 3.98 -8.04 0.59
N MET A 306 4.91 -7.14 0.29
CA MET A 306 5.88 -7.26 -0.80
C MET A 306 7.24 -7.62 -0.22
N ARG A 307 7.62 -8.90 -0.30
CA ARG A 307 8.89 -9.43 0.21
C ARG A 307 9.96 -9.38 -0.87
N PHE A 308 10.97 -8.57 -0.66
CA PHE A 308 12.13 -8.47 -1.50
C PHE A 308 13.10 -9.58 -1.11
N ILE A 309 13.42 -10.47 -2.05
CA ILE A 309 14.31 -11.62 -1.85
C ILE A 309 15.54 -11.44 -2.74
N PRO A 310 16.59 -10.71 -2.28
CA PRO A 310 17.71 -10.33 -3.14
C PRO A 310 18.46 -11.50 -3.75
N MET A 311 18.64 -12.59 -3.01
CA MET A 311 19.30 -13.81 -3.52
C MET A 311 18.63 -14.40 -4.76
N LEU A 312 17.35 -14.09 -5.00
CA LEU A 312 16.58 -14.61 -6.13
C LEU A 312 16.21 -13.52 -7.14
N ASN A 313 16.63 -12.26 -6.94
CA ASN A 313 16.22 -11.12 -7.77
C ASN A 313 14.70 -11.05 -7.99
N LEU A 314 13.91 -11.30 -6.93
CA LEU A 314 12.46 -11.33 -7.01
C LEU A 314 11.79 -10.65 -5.82
N ILE A 315 10.62 -10.09 -6.10
CA ILE A 315 9.70 -9.55 -5.11
C ILE A 315 8.50 -10.50 -5.05
N GLU A 316 8.34 -11.19 -3.93
CA GLU A 316 7.17 -12.00 -3.66
C GLU A 316 6.05 -11.10 -3.15
N VAL A 317 4.94 -11.03 -3.88
CA VAL A 317 3.78 -10.23 -3.48
C VAL A 317 2.69 -11.15 -2.97
N ARG A 318 2.30 -10.94 -1.71
CA ARG A 318 1.21 -11.66 -1.04
C ARG A 318 0.14 -10.68 -0.62
N THR A 319 -1.11 -10.98 -0.98
CA THR A 319 -2.26 -10.26 -0.42
C THR A 319 -2.71 -11.03 0.82
N TRP A 320 -2.57 -10.40 1.98
CA TRP A 320 -2.85 -10.97 3.29
C TRP A 320 -4.05 -10.27 3.90
N ASP A 321 -5.01 -11.02 4.43
CA ASP A 321 -6.15 -10.51 5.17
C ASP A 321 -5.93 -10.69 6.68
N PRO A 322 -5.50 -9.64 7.41
CA PRO A 322 -5.30 -9.71 8.85
C PRO A 322 -6.57 -9.97 9.65
N MET A 323 -7.76 -9.67 9.10
CA MET A 323 -9.02 -9.88 9.81
C MET A 323 -9.30 -11.36 10.02
N ASN A 324 -8.99 -12.16 8.99
CA ASN A 324 -9.31 -13.58 8.95
C ASN A 324 -8.07 -14.46 9.11
N GLY A 325 -6.87 -13.89 9.08
CA GLY A 325 -5.62 -14.63 9.17
C GLY A 325 -5.40 -15.57 7.98
N VAL A 326 -5.75 -15.12 6.77
CA VAL A 326 -5.63 -15.93 5.54
C VAL A 326 -5.08 -15.11 4.38
N LEU A 327 -4.47 -15.80 3.42
CA LEU A 327 -4.17 -15.20 2.11
C LEU A 327 -5.48 -14.92 1.36
N CYS A 328 -5.55 -13.75 0.71
CA CYS A 328 -6.62 -13.48 -0.24
C CYS A 328 -6.36 -14.29 -1.51
N GLU A 329 -7.10 -15.38 -1.70
CA GLU A 329 -6.94 -16.25 -2.87
C GLU A 329 -7.84 -15.86 -4.05
N SER A 330 -8.93 -15.14 -3.76
CA SER A 330 -9.84 -14.57 -4.76
C SER A 330 -10.66 -13.44 -4.13
N THR A 331 -11.28 -12.63 -4.99
CA THR A 331 -12.27 -11.63 -4.61
C THR A 331 -13.50 -11.75 -5.52
N LYS A 332 -14.58 -11.04 -5.20
CA LYS A 332 -15.79 -11.03 -6.03
C LYS A 332 -15.54 -10.49 -7.45
N PHE A 333 -14.66 -9.50 -7.60
CA PHE A 333 -14.41 -8.84 -8.90
C PHE A 333 -13.15 -9.34 -9.60
N VAL A 334 -12.22 -9.95 -8.85
CA VAL A 334 -11.02 -10.57 -9.39
C VAL A 334 -10.89 -11.97 -8.81
N SER A 335 -11.26 -12.98 -9.60
CA SER A 335 -11.20 -14.38 -9.19
C SER A 335 -9.85 -15.03 -9.45
N ASP A 336 -9.00 -14.44 -10.31
CA ASP A 336 -7.69 -14.99 -10.64
C ASP A 336 -6.70 -14.78 -9.49
N ARG A 337 -6.38 -15.88 -8.80
CA ARG A 337 -5.35 -15.96 -7.76
C ARG A 337 -4.04 -15.24 -8.11
N ARG A 338 -3.64 -15.25 -9.38
CA ARG A 338 -2.39 -14.65 -9.87
C ARG A 338 -2.38 -13.11 -9.80
N GLN A 339 -3.52 -12.48 -9.51
CA GLN A 339 -3.62 -11.04 -9.21
C GLN A 339 -3.39 -10.74 -7.73
N HIS A 340 -3.47 -11.76 -6.87
CA HIS A 340 -3.36 -11.63 -5.41
C HIS A 340 -2.05 -12.20 -4.88
N GLN A 341 -1.59 -13.29 -5.49
CA GLN A 341 -0.38 -14.03 -5.13
C GLN A 341 0.51 -14.17 -6.37
N PHE A 342 1.59 -13.40 -6.44
CA PHE A 342 2.48 -13.38 -7.60
C PHE A 342 3.91 -13.03 -7.21
N THR A 343 4.80 -13.05 -8.20
CA THR A 343 6.18 -12.58 -8.09
C THR A 343 6.44 -11.52 -9.16
N LEU A 344 7.32 -10.58 -8.84
CA LEU A 344 7.85 -9.58 -9.77
C LEU A 344 9.37 -9.77 -9.88
N SER A 345 9.91 -9.75 -11.10
CA SER A 345 11.36 -9.80 -11.28
C SER A 345 11.96 -8.42 -11.01
N TYR A 346 13.04 -8.36 -10.24
CA TYR A 346 13.75 -7.12 -9.96
C TYR A 346 15.21 -7.40 -9.57
N GLU A 347 16.15 -6.81 -10.31
CA GLU A 347 17.58 -6.94 -10.02
C GLU A 347 17.93 -6.21 -8.71
N MET A 348 18.30 -6.98 -7.69
CA MET A 348 18.62 -6.50 -6.34
C MET A 348 20.11 -6.58 -6.04
N ASP A 349 20.94 -6.78 -7.05
CA ASP A 349 22.38 -6.82 -6.89
C ASP A 349 22.87 -5.51 -6.23
N THR A 350 23.66 -5.66 -5.16
CA THR A 350 24.25 -4.56 -4.40
C THR A 350 25.62 -4.15 -4.97
N ALA A 351 26.15 -4.87 -5.97
CA ALA A 351 27.51 -4.73 -6.48
C ALA A 351 27.69 -3.72 -7.63
N ARG A 352 26.84 -2.69 -7.78
CA ARG A 352 27.04 -1.62 -8.77
C ARG A 352 27.31 -0.25 -8.15
#